data_AF-A0A9D6G8W1-F1
#
_entry.id   AF-A0A9D6G8W1-F1
#
_cell.length_a   1.000
_cell.length_b   1.000
_cell.length_c   1.000
_cell.angle_alpha   90.00
_cell.angle_beta   90.00
_cell.angle_gamma   90.00
#
_symmetry.space_group_name_H-M   'P 1'
#
loop_
_entity.id
_entity.type
_entity.pdbx_description
1 polymer ?
#
loop_
_entity_poly.entity_id
_entity_poly.type
_entity_poly.pdbx_seq_one_letter_code
_entity_poly.pdbx_strand_id
1 'polypeptide(L)' 'MFGLGIGEMVIILLIVIVVFGAGRIGDIGGDLGRAIRNFRKALSEPDAIDVTPKPDDAKREEAKKDEAKAAEAERK' A
#
# COMPACT_ATOMS: atom_id res chain seq x y z
N MET A 1 -14.94 -23.68 -29.66
CA MET A 1 -14.46 -22.30 -29.44
C MET A 1 -13.57 -22.34 -28.21
N PHE A 2 -12.33 -21.85 -28.31
CA PHE A 2 -11.33 -21.88 -27.23
C PHE A 2 -11.88 -21.13 -26.01
N GLY A 3 -12.44 -21.89 -25.07
CA GLY A 3 -12.85 -21.37 -23.78
C GLY A 3 -11.60 -21.04 -23.01
N LEU A 4 -11.31 -19.76 -22.85
CA LEU A 4 -10.31 -19.29 -21.90
C LEU A 4 -10.82 -19.65 -20.50
N GLY A 5 -10.45 -20.84 -20.05
CA GLY A 5 -10.78 -21.34 -18.73
C GLY A 5 -9.89 -20.70 -17.68
N ILE A 6 -10.22 -21.00 -16.42
CA ILE A 6 -9.41 -20.59 -15.28
C ILE A 6 -7.97 -21.13 -15.41
N GLY A 7 -7.78 -22.31 -16.00
CA GLY A 7 -6.46 -22.92 -16.22
C GLY A 7 -5.57 -22.09 -17.16
N GLU A 8 -6.09 -21.67 -18.32
CA GLU A 8 -5.35 -20.83 -19.26
C GLU A 8 -5.02 -19.45 -18.67
N MET A 9 -5.94 -18.88 -17.90
CA MET A 9 -5.71 -17.59 -17.22
C MET A 9 -4.54 -17.65 -16.23
N VAL A 10 -4.39 -18.76 -15.50
CA VAL A 10 -3.27 -18.97 -14.57
C VAL A 10 -1.95 -19.11 -15.34
N ILE A 11 -1.93 -19.83 -16.47
CA ILE A 11 -0.73 -19.99 -17.30
C ILE A 11 -0.27 -18.64 -17.85
N ILE A 12 -1.20 -17.83 -18.37
CA ILE A 12 -0.90 -16.49 -18.87
C ILE A 12 -0.35 -15.61 -17.75
N LEU A 13 -0.98 -15.64 -16.57
CA LEU A 13 -0.53 -14.89 -15.40
C LEU A 13 0.91 -15.28 -15.00
N LEU A 14 1.23 -16.57 -15.03
CA LEU A 14 2.57 -17.08 -14.76
C LEU A 14 3.60 -16.51 -15.74
N ILE A 15 3.29 -16.50 -17.04
CA ILE A 15 4.17 -15.92 -18.07
C ILE A 15 4.40 -14.43 -17.80
N VAL A 16 3.34 -13.67 -17.49
CA VAL A 16 3.44 -12.24 -17.19
C VAL A 16 4.34 -12.02 -15.96
N ILE A 17 4.20 -12.81 -14.89
CA ILE A 17 5.06 -12.73 -13.71
C ILE A 17 6.53 -13.05 -14.06
N VAL A 18 6.79 -14.00 -14.94
CA VAL A 18 8.17 -14.35 -15.35
C VAL A 18 8.80 -13.23 -16.18
N VAL A 19 8.05 -12.63 -17.10
CA VAL A 19 8.55 -11.55 -17.98
C VAL A 19 8.78 -10.25 -17.23
N PHE A 20 7.81 -9.84 -16.40
CA PHE A 20 7.87 -8.57 -15.67
C PHE A 20 8.57 -8.69 -14.31
N GLY A 21 8.65 -9.90 -13.76
CA GLY A 21 9.12 -10.17 -12.40
C GLY A 21 8.03 -9.91 -11.34
N ALA A 22 8.10 -10.66 -10.23
CA ALA A 22 7.16 -10.50 -9.11
C ALA A 22 7.24 -9.11 -8.44
N GLY A 23 8.42 -8.50 -8.40
CA GLY A 23 8.63 -7.17 -7.81
C GLY A 23 7.85 -6.08 -8.56
N ARG A 24 7.96 -6.00 -9.88
CA ARG A 24 7.27 -4.98 -10.69
C ARG A 24 5.76 -5.06 -10.59
N ILE A 25 5.20 -6.27 -10.58
CA ILE A 25 3.75 -6.48 -10.42
C ILE A 25 3.30 -6.10 -9.01
N GLY A 26 4.09 -6.41 -7.98
CA GLY A 26 3.84 -6.01 -6.60
C GLY A 26 3.85 -4.49 -6.42
N ASP A 27 4.83 -3.80 -6.99
CA ASP A 27 4.95 -2.34 -6.92
C ASP A 27 3.74 -1.65 -7.56
N ILE A 28 3.42 -2.01 -8.80
CA ILE A 28 2.30 -1.43 -9.55
C ILE A 28 0.96 -1.81 -8.90
N GLY A 29 0.80 -3.05 -8.48
CA GLY A 29 -0.41 -3.54 -7.80
C GLY A 29 -0.62 -2.88 -6.44
N GLY A 30 0.46 -2.58 -5.71
CA GLY A 30 0.41 -1.85 -4.45
C GLY A 30 -0.11 -0.42 -4.61
N ASP A 31 0.39 0.30 -5.61
CA ASP A 31 -0.04 1.67 -5.94
C ASP A 31 -1.47 1.71 -6.46
N LEU A 32 -1.80 0.84 -7.42
CA LEU A 32 -3.14 0.73 -7.96
C LEU A 32 -4.14 0.29 -6.88
N GLY A 33 -3.77 -0.65 -6.02
CA GLY A 33 -4.61 -1.11 -4.91
C GLY A 33 -4.87 0.00 -3.88
N ARG A 34 -3.88 0.86 -3.60
CA ARG A 34 -4.07 2.05 -2.75
C ARG A 34 -5.02 3.05 -3.42
N ALA A 35 -4.86 3.31 -4.72
CA ALA A 35 -5.74 4.20 -5.47
C ALA A 35 -7.18 3.68 -5.50
N ILE A 36 -7.39 2.39 -5.81
CA ILE A 36 -8.72 1.76 -5.82
C ILE A 36 -9.35 1.78 -4.43
N ARG A 37 -8.58 1.51 -3.36
CA ARG A 37 -9.09 1.59 -1.98
C ARG A 37 -9.57 3.00 -1.61
N ASN A 38 -8.78 4.02 -1.94
CA ASN A 38 -9.15 5.41 -1.68
C ASN A 38 -10.36 5.83 -2.53
N PHE A 39 -10.42 5.40 -3.79
CA PHE A 39 -11.55 5.64 -4.67
C PHE A 39 -12.82 4.99 -4.15
N ARG A 40 -12.74 3.74 -3.69
CA ARG A 40 -13.87 3.02 -3.09
C ARG A 40 -14.34 3.69 -1.79
N LYS A 41 -13.42 4.15 -0.94
CA LYS A 41 -13.75 4.93 0.27
C LYS A 41 -14.51 6.21 -0.07
N ALA A 42 -13.97 7.01 -1.00
CA ALA A 42 -14.60 8.26 -1.45
C ALA A 42 -15.99 8.05 -2.06
N LEU A 43 -16.24 6.90 -2.71
CA LEU A 43 -17.56 6.55 -3.24
C LEU A 43 -18.53 6.00 -2.18
N SER A 44 -18.03 5.47 -1.07
CA SER A 44 -18.85 4.82 -0.04
C SER A 44 -19.16 5.73 1.16
N GLU A 45 -18.39 6.80 1.35
CA GLU A 45 -18.56 7.75 2.46
C GLU A 45 -19.22 9.04 1.96
N PRO A 46 -20.49 9.32 2.30
CA PRO A 46 -21.09 10.62 2.08
C PRO A 46 -20.48 11.64 3.07
N ASP A 47 -19.75 12.62 2.53
CA ASP A 47 -19.32 13.88 3.15
C ASP A 47 -18.81 13.81 4.60
N ALA A 48 -17.84 12.94 4.89
CA ALA A 48 -17.02 13.06 6.09
C ALA A 48 -15.56 13.25 5.69
N ILE A 49 -15.01 14.42 6.02
CA ILE A 49 -13.58 14.72 5.87
C ILE A 49 -12.82 13.72 6.77
N ASP A 50 -12.22 12.69 6.16
CA ASP A 50 -11.39 11.70 6.86
C ASP A 50 -10.05 12.34 7.27
N VAL A 51 -10.04 13.02 8.43
CA VAL A 51 -8.83 13.53 9.10
C VAL A 51 -8.23 12.43 9.99
N THR A 52 -8.31 11.17 9.60
CA THR A 52 -7.64 10.09 10.32
C THR A 52 -6.16 10.04 9.87
N PRO A 53 -5.19 10.39 10.74
CA PRO A 53 -3.78 10.23 10.39
C PRO A 53 -3.50 8.74 10.16
N LYS A 54 -2.88 8.41 9.03
CA LYS A 54 -2.52 7.03 8.71
C LYS A 54 -1.52 6.53 9.77
N PRO A 55 -1.64 5.28 10.24
CA PRO A 55 -0.77 4.73 11.29
C PRO A 55 0.72 4.70 10.94
N ASP A 56 1.08 4.89 9.67
CA ASP A 56 2.48 5.01 9.22
C ASP A 56 3.12 6.36 9.63
N ASP A 57 2.34 7.44 9.73
CA ASP A 57 2.84 8.75 10.14
C ASP A 57 3.06 8.82 11.67
N ALA A 58 2.20 8.17 12.45
CA ALA A 58 2.32 8.09 13.92
C ALA A 58 3.61 7.39 14.37
N LYS A 59 4.01 6.30 13.69
CA LYS A 59 5.23 5.56 14.02
C LYS A 59 6.52 6.34 13.72
N ARG A 60 6.44 7.31 12.79
CA ARG A 60 7.58 8.17 12.43
C ARG A 60 7.68 9.40 13.32
N GLU A 61 6.57 9.82 13.94
CA GLU A 61 6.53 10.92 14.91
C GLU A 61 6.98 10.47 16.31
N GLU A 62 6.63 9.26 16.74
CA GLU A 62 7.12 8.67 18.01
C GLU A 62 8.65 8.48 17.99
N ALA A 63 9.20 7.94 16.89
CA ALA A 63 10.65 7.75 16.76
C ALA A 63 11.47 9.05 16.87
N LYS A 64 10.93 10.17 16.38
CA LYS A 64 11.60 11.49 16.49
C LYS A 64 11.51 12.09 17.89
N LYS A 65 10.43 11.78 18.63
CA LYS A 65 10.21 12.31 19.97
C LYS A 65 11.06 11.58 21.02
N ASP A 66 11.35 10.31 20.79
CA ASP A 66 12.25 9.51 21.63
C ASP A 66 13.73 9.91 21.44
N GLU A 67 14.15 10.20 20.20
CA GLU A 67 15.50 10.72 19.91
C GLU A 67 15.73 12.12 20.54
N ALA A 68 14.73 13.00 20.48
CA ALA A 68 14.82 14.34 21.06
C ALA A 68 14.90 14.32 22.59
N LYS A 69 14.19 13.39 23.25
CA LYS A 69 14.21 13.25 24.72
C LYS A 69 15.50 12.60 25.24
N ALA A 70 16.08 11.66 24.49
CA ALA A 70 17.36 11.05 24.86
C ALA A 70 18.51 12.07 24.79
N ALA A 71 18.53 12.92 23.77
CA ALA A 71 19.55 13.96 23.61
C ALA A 71 19.47 15.09 24.66
N GLU A 72 18.27 15.34 25.22
CA GLU A 72 18.08 16.34 26.28
C GLU A 72 18.46 15.81 27.67
N ALA A 73 18.38 14.50 27.89
CA ALA A 73 18.75 13.85 29.16
C ALA A 73 20.27 13.71 29.36
N GLU A 74 21.06 13.62 28.28
CA GLU A 74 22.53 13.56 28.36
C GLU A 74 23.22 14.94 28.51
N ARG A 75 22.47 16.05 28.35
CA ARG A 75 23.00 17.42 28.47
C ARG A 75 22.73 18.08 29.83
N LYS A 76 22.11 17.37 30.76
CA LYS A 76 21.89 17.79 32.16
C LYS A 76 22.76 16.97 33.11
#